data_AF-A0A835R2X8-F1
#
_entry.id   AF-A0A835R2X8-F1
#
_cell.length_a   1.000
_cell.length_b   1.000
_cell.length_c   1.000
_cell.angle_alpha   90.00
_cell.angle_beta   90.00
_cell.angle_gamma   90.00
#
_symmetry.space_group_name_H-M   'P 1'
#
loop_
_entity.id
_entity.type
_entity.pdbx_description
1 polymer ?
#
loop_
_entity_poly.entity_id
_entity_poly.type
_entity_poly.pdbx_seq_one_letter_code
_entity_poly.pdbx_strand_id
1 'polypeptide(L)'
;MKYMKLGSKPSTFQWDGNNIRFVTTELETDIIIKVGDVKFYLHKFPILSKSQRLNRLLSTIDDEDKDEIDITDIPGGPAAFEICAKFCYGMIATLNAYNVVAARCAAEYLEMHETVEKGNLVYKIDVFLNTSVLRSWKDSIIALQTTKALQPWSEDLKVVSCCIDSIACKASIDPEEVEWSYTYNRKKLPSENGLDPYWNGVRKQQSVPKDWWVEDLCELDMESYKQVFMAIETKGSASCQVLENLSRLMHAEDYQASPSALLRMEGISQSIRLCLKPLFGCCLVR
;
A
#
# COMPACT_ATOMS: atom_id res chain seq x y z
N MET A 1 -11.53 -0.18 5.19
CA MET A 1 -10.61 -0.66 4.14
C MET A 1 -11.42 -1.34 3.06
N LYS A 2 -11.27 -0.91 1.80
CA LYS A 2 -11.91 -1.60 0.67
C LYS A 2 -11.15 -2.87 0.33
N TYR A 3 -11.85 -3.87 -0.21
CA TYR A 3 -11.23 -5.10 -0.71
C TYR A 3 -11.88 -5.53 -2.02
N MET A 4 -11.13 -6.25 -2.85
CA MET A 4 -11.63 -6.93 -4.04
C MET A 4 -11.47 -8.44 -3.85
N LYS A 5 -12.53 -9.18 -4.13
CA LYS A 5 -12.48 -10.65 -4.23
C LYS A 5 -12.25 -11.02 -5.69
N LEU A 6 -11.16 -11.75 -5.93
CA LEU A 6 -10.89 -12.43 -7.19
C LEU A 6 -11.51 -13.82 -7.16
N GLY A 7 -11.80 -14.40 -8.33
CA GLY A 7 -12.31 -15.77 -8.46
C GLY A 7 -13.67 -16.00 -7.79
N SER A 8 -14.11 -17.25 -7.83
CA SER A 8 -15.39 -17.68 -7.23
C SER A 8 -15.30 -19.05 -6.57
N LYS A 9 -14.31 -19.86 -6.91
CA LYS A 9 -14.12 -21.19 -6.32
C LYS A 9 -13.53 -21.05 -4.91
N PRO A 10 -13.96 -21.88 -3.94
CA PRO A 10 -13.29 -21.96 -2.65
C PRO A 10 -11.80 -22.24 -2.84
N SER A 11 -10.95 -21.70 -1.96
CA SER A 11 -9.53 -22.01 -2.02
C SER A 11 -9.30 -23.44 -1.52
N THR A 12 -8.69 -24.28 -2.36
CA THR A 12 -8.22 -25.62 -2.00
C THR A 12 -6.70 -25.67 -1.83
N PHE A 13 -6.06 -24.50 -1.67
CA PHE A 13 -4.65 -24.41 -1.30
C PHE A 13 -4.47 -24.87 0.14
N GLN A 14 -3.55 -25.81 0.33
CA GLN A 14 -3.14 -26.31 1.64
C GLN A 14 -1.65 -26.09 1.87
N TRP A 15 -1.26 -26.14 3.14
CA TRP A 15 0.11 -26.02 3.61
C TRP A 15 0.41 -27.19 4.54
N ASP A 16 1.53 -27.90 4.31
CA ASP A 16 1.87 -29.12 5.06
C ASP A 16 2.75 -28.87 6.30
N GLY A 17 3.27 -27.64 6.48
CA GLY A 17 4.21 -27.31 7.55
C GLY A 17 5.66 -27.12 7.07
N ASN A 18 6.11 -27.85 6.04
CA ASN A 18 7.50 -27.87 5.57
C ASN A 18 7.79 -26.89 4.41
N ASN A 19 7.20 -25.69 4.46
CA ASN A 19 7.22 -24.74 3.33
C ASN A 19 6.68 -25.32 2.00
N ILE A 20 5.87 -26.37 2.06
CA ILE A 20 5.20 -26.95 0.90
C ILE A 20 3.77 -26.42 0.85
N ARG A 21 3.40 -25.87 -0.30
CA ARG A 21 2.03 -25.45 -0.62
C ARG A 21 1.54 -26.27 -1.81
N PHE A 22 0.32 -26.79 -1.73
CA PHE A 22 -0.24 -27.63 -2.78
C PHE A 22 -1.73 -27.35 -2.97
N VAL A 23 -2.24 -27.72 -4.13
CA VAL A 23 -3.67 -27.63 -4.42
C VAL A 23 -4.30 -29.02 -4.28
N THR A 24 -5.24 -29.18 -3.35
CA THR A 24 -5.95 -30.45 -3.17
C THR A 24 -6.93 -30.68 -4.31
N THR A 25 -6.59 -31.59 -5.21
CA THR A 25 -7.43 -32.08 -6.32
C THR A 25 -7.31 -33.61 -6.41
N GLU A 26 -8.10 -34.23 -7.29
CA GLU A 26 -7.94 -35.65 -7.65
C GLU A 26 -6.84 -35.88 -8.70
N LEU A 27 -6.19 -34.81 -9.17
CA LEU A 27 -5.15 -34.87 -10.20
C LEU A 27 -3.77 -34.86 -9.54
N GLU A 28 -2.82 -35.54 -10.18
CA GLU A 28 -1.41 -35.48 -9.78
C GLU A 28 -0.81 -34.12 -10.13
N THR A 29 0.11 -33.66 -9.29
CA THR A 29 0.91 -32.47 -9.56
C THR A 29 1.80 -32.73 -10.77
N ASP A 30 1.77 -31.84 -11.75
CA ASP A 30 2.58 -31.92 -12.98
C ASP A 30 3.54 -30.73 -13.13
N ILE A 31 3.63 -29.86 -12.12
CA ILE A 31 4.58 -28.75 -12.03
C ILE A 31 4.83 -28.33 -10.57
N ILE A 32 6.09 -28.07 -10.25
CA ILE A 32 6.59 -27.52 -8.99
C ILE A 32 7.18 -26.14 -9.27
N ILE A 33 6.68 -25.13 -8.58
CA ILE A 33 7.25 -23.77 -8.66
C ILE A 33 7.87 -23.42 -7.32
N LYS A 34 9.17 -23.14 -7.31
CA LYS A 34 9.91 -22.73 -6.12
C LYS A 34 9.99 -21.20 -6.06
N VAL A 35 9.59 -20.65 -4.92
CA VAL A 35 9.63 -19.22 -4.60
C VAL A 35 10.32 -19.06 -3.25
N GLY A 36 11.57 -18.61 -3.24
CA GLY A 36 12.36 -18.59 -2.00
C GLY A 36 12.49 -20.00 -1.43
N ASP A 37 12.12 -20.15 -0.16
CA ASP A 37 12.12 -21.43 0.56
C ASP A 37 10.81 -22.22 0.41
N VAL A 38 9.84 -21.71 -0.35
CA VAL A 38 8.51 -22.32 -0.51
C VAL A 38 8.39 -23.04 -1.84
N LYS A 39 7.95 -24.30 -1.81
CA LYS A 39 7.62 -25.08 -3.01
C LYS A 39 6.11 -25.14 -3.21
N PHE A 40 5.66 -24.79 -4.42
CA PHE A 40 4.27 -24.85 -4.83
C PHE A 40 4.05 -26.02 -5.78
N TYR A 41 3.29 -27.03 -5.33
CA TYR A 41 2.89 -28.20 -6.11
C TYR A 41 1.56 -27.88 -6.81
N LEU A 42 1.64 -27.64 -8.12
CA LEU A 42 0.58 -27.06 -8.94
C LEU A 42 0.31 -27.90 -10.18
N HIS A 43 -0.53 -27.36 -11.06
CA HIS A 43 -0.98 -27.98 -12.29
C HIS A 43 -0.65 -27.02 -13.46
N LYS A 44 -0.10 -27.53 -14.56
CA LYS A 44 0.36 -26.75 -15.71
C LYS A 44 -0.79 -25.97 -16.32
N PHE A 45 -1.89 -26.64 -16.66
CA PHE A 45 -2.98 -26.02 -17.41
C PHE A 45 -3.53 -24.71 -16.78
N PRO A 46 -3.91 -24.66 -15.48
CA PRO A 46 -4.37 -23.42 -14.86
C PRO A 46 -3.34 -22.29 -14.87
N ILE A 47 -2.06 -22.61 -14.69
CA ILE A 47 -0.99 -21.63 -14.51
C ILE A 47 -0.54 -21.07 -15.88
N LEU A 48 -0.28 -21.94 -16.85
CA LEU A 48 0.30 -21.57 -18.14
C LEU A 48 -0.70 -20.86 -19.07
N SER A 49 -2.01 -21.10 -18.87
CA SER A 49 -3.05 -20.38 -19.62
C SER A 49 -3.13 -18.89 -19.28
N LYS A 50 -2.48 -18.43 -18.21
CA LYS A 50 -2.59 -17.06 -17.70
C LYS A 50 -1.27 -16.34 -17.45
N SER A 51 -0.15 -17.05 -17.42
CA SER A 51 1.19 -16.48 -17.26
C SER A 51 2.06 -16.76 -18.49
N GLN A 52 2.39 -15.71 -19.22
CA GLN A 52 3.27 -15.82 -20.39
C GLN A 52 4.70 -16.18 -20.00
N ARG A 53 5.22 -15.63 -18.88
CA ARG A 53 6.56 -15.93 -18.39
C ARG A 53 6.72 -17.41 -18.03
N LEU A 54 5.79 -17.97 -17.26
CA LEU A 54 5.86 -19.38 -16.86
C LEU A 54 5.73 -20.33 -18.06
N ASN A 55 4.89 -19.97 -19.03
CA ASN A 55 4.78 -20.73 -20.29
C ASN A 55 6.13 -20.77 -21.03
N ARG A 56 6.82 -19.63 -21.13
CA ARG A 56 8.16 -19.57 -21.74
C ARG A 56 9.21 -20.35 -20.95
N LEU A 57 9.25 -20.21 -19.63
CA LEU A 57 10.21 -20.91 -18.79
C LEU A 57 10.11 -22.44 -18.93
N LEU A 58 8.90 -22.99 -19.03
CA LEU A 58 8.72 -24.44 -19.25
C LEU A 58 9.10 -24.89 -20.65
N SER A 59 8.92 -24.04 -21.67
CA SER A 59 9.30 -24.40 -23.04
C SER A 59 10.82 -24.51 -23.24
N THR A 60 11.62 -23.99 -22.30
CA THR A 60 13.08 -23.96 -22.37
C THR A 60 13.78 -25.02 -21.51
N ILE A 61 13.04 -25.79 -20.71
CA ILE A 61 13.62 -26.82 -19.83
C ILE A 61 13.78 -28.12 -20.63
N ASP A 62 14.99 -28.70 -20.57
CA ASP A 62 15.33 -29.97 -21.22
C ASP A 62 14.56 -31.15 -20.60
N ASP A 63 14.44 -32.22 -21.39
CA ASP A 63 13.49 -33.29 -21.17
C ASP A 63 13.70 -34.14 -19.88
N GLU A 64 14.81 -33.95 -19.17
CA GLU A 64 15.21 -34.76 -18.01
C GLU A 64 14.87 -34.11 -16.65
N ASP A 65 14.54 -32.81 -16.59
CA ASP A 65 14.25 -32.03 -15.35
C ASP A 65 12.87 -31.32 -15.40
N LYS A 66 11.92 -31.91 -16.14
CA LYS A 66 10.77 -31.25 -16.79
C LYS A 66 9.81 -30.38 -15.97
N ASP A 67 9.79 -30.48 -14.65
CA ASP A 67 8.63 -30.01 -13.88
C ASP A 67 8.97 -29.08 -12.70
N GLU A 68 10.23 -28.68 -12.47
CA GLU A 68 10.58 -27.71 -11.41
C GLU A 68 11.07 -26.37 -11.99
N ILE A 69 10.42 -25.26 -11.62
CA ILE A 69 10.83 -23.89 -11.98
C ILE A 69 11.21 -23.11 -10.73
N ASP A 70 12.36 -22.45 -10.73
CA ASP A 70 12.75 -21.49 -9.69
C ASP A 70 12.48 -20.05 -10.15
N ILE A 71 11.67 -19.32 -9.38
CA ILE A 71 11.35 -17.89 -9.54
C ILE A 71 11.56 -17.13 -8.22
N THR A 72 12.66 -17.44 -7.52
CA THR A 72 13.07 -16.81 -6.27
C THR A 72 13.12 -15.28 -6.29
N ASP A 73 13.22 -14.66 -7.46
CA ASP A 73 13.28 -13.21 -7.68
C ASP A 73 11.89 -12.53 -7.82
N ILE A 74 10.79 -13.28 -7.71
CA ILE A 74 9.45 -12.70 -7.83
C ILE A 74 9.18 -11.64 -6.74
N PRO A 75 8.78 -10.41 -7.10
CA PRO A 75 8.48 -9.36 -6.13
C PRO A 75 7.31 -9.74 -5.22
N GLY A 76 7.46 -9.47 -3.92
CA GLY A 76 6.46 -9.84 -2.90
C GLY A 76 6.50 -11.32 -2.48
N GLY A 77 7.37 -12.12 -3.09
CA GLY A 77 7.69 -13.47 -2.65
C GLY A 77 6.50 -14.46 -2.68
N PRO A 78 6.53 -15.50 -1.82
CA PRO A 78 5.55 -16.58 -1.85
C PRO A 78 4.10 -16.12 -1.64
N ALA A 79 3.89 -15.07 -0.83
CA ALA A 79 2.56 -14.55 -0.55
C ALA A 79 1.93 -13.89 -1.80
N ALA A 80 2.71 -13.13 -2.56
CA ALA A 80 2.25 -12.53 -3.81
C ALA A 80 2.04 -13.58 -4.90
N PHE A 81 2.96 -14.54 -5.02
CA PHE A 81 2.81 -15.66 -5.95
C PHE A 81 1.54 -16.47 -5.68
N GLU A 82 1.21 -16.75 -4.42
CA GLU A 82 -0.01 -17.50 -4.08
C GLU A 82 -1.28 -16.77 -4.55
N ILE A 83 -1.33 -15.43 -4.50
CA ILE A 83 -2.46 -14.65 -5.04
C ILE A 83 -2.57 -14.86 -6.56
N CYS A 84 -1.44 -14.80 -7.27
CA CYS A 84 -1.39 -15.07 -8.71
C CYS A 84 -1.83 -16.50 -9.04
N ALA A 85 -1.34 -17.50 -8.30
CA ALA A 85 -1.72 -18.89 -8.48
C ALA A 85 -3.21 -19.09 -8.20
N LYS A 86 -3.76 -18.57 -7.10
CA LYS A 86 -5.20 -18.65 -6.82
C LYS A 86 -6.05 -18.04 -7.93
N PHE A 87 -5.64 -16.90 -8.47
CA PHE A 87 -6.28 -16.31 -9.65
C PHE A 87 -6.25 -17.25 -10.85
N CYS A 88 -5.13 -17.92 -11.10
CA CYS A 88 -4.98 -18.89 -12.17
C CYS A 88 -5.99 -20.04 -12.07
N TYR A 89 -6.21 -20.57 -10.87
CA TYR A 89 -7.21 -21.61 -10.62
C TYR A 89 -8.67 -21.11 -10.59
N GLY A 90 -8.90 -19.79 -10.64
CA GLY A 90 -10.22 -19.20 -10.42
C GLY A 90 -10.70 -19.30 -8.97
N MET A 91 -9.77 -19.50 -8.04
CA MET A 91 -10.03 -19.54 -6.60
C MET A 91 -10.17 -18.15 -6.02
N ILE A 92 -10.84 -18.09 -4.87
CA ILE A 92 -10.96 -16.87 -4.11
C ILE A 92 -9.59 -16.44 -3.60
N ALA A 93 -9.17 -15.25 -4.05
CA ALA A 93 -8.07 -14.48 -3.49
C ALA A 93 -8.56 -13.07 -3.16
N THR A 94 -8.14 -12.50 -2.03
CA THR A 94 -8.60 -11.17 -1.60
C THR A 94 -7.47 -10.16 -1.74
N LEU A 95 -7.74 -9.11 -2.50
CA LEU A 95 -6.88 -7.93 -2.63
C LEU A 95 -7.35 -6.83 -1.69
N ASN A 96 -6.41 -6.17 -1.04
CA ASN A 96 -6.61 -5.00 -0.19
C ASN A 96 -5.35 -4.11 -0.22
N ALA A 97 -5.36 -2.99 0.49
CA ALA A 97 -4.26 -2.03 0.47
C ALA A 97 -2.90 -2.62 0.91
N TYR A 98 -2.89 -3.66 1.74
CA TYR A 98 -1.65 -4.26 2.26
C TYR A 98 -0.97 -5.21 1.27
N ASN A 99 -1.70 -5.78 0.31
CA ASN A 99 -1.17 -6.82 -0.58
C ASN A 99 -1.31 -6.50 -2.08
N VAL A 100 -2.09 -5.48 -2.44
CA VAL A 100 -2.38 -5.14 -3.85
C VAL A 100 -1.13 -4.75 -4.63
N VAL A 101 -0.19 -4.03 -4.01
CA VAL A 101 1.06 -3.61 -4.69
C VAL A 101 1.96 -4.81 -4.95
N ALA A 102 2.11 -5.70 -3.97
CA ALA A 102 2.87 -6.94 -4.12
C ALA A 102 2.26 -7.83 -5.22
N ALA A 103 0.94 -8.00 -5.20
CA ALA A 103 0.22 -8.74 -6.25
C ALA A 103 0.39 -8.08 -7.63
N ARG A 104 0.39 -6.74 -7.72
CA ARG A 104 0.58 -6.02 -8.99
C ARG A 104 1.97 -6.25 -9.56
N CYS A 105 3.01 -6.18 -8.71
CA CYS A 105 4.39 -6.42 -9.12
C CYS A 105 4.60 -7.88 -9.52
N ALA A 106 4.07 -8.84 -8.75
CA ALA A 106 4.14 -10.26 -9.08
C ALA A 106 3.40 -10.60 -10.38
N ALA A 107 2.22 -10.00 -10.60
CA ALA A 107 1.46 -10.18 -11.84
C ALA A 107 2.19 -9.59 -13.06
N GLU A 108 2.92 -8.48 -12.91
CA GLU A 108 3.81 -7.96 -13.95
C GLU A 108 4.95 -8.94 -14.22
N TYR A 109 5.65 -9.37 -13.17
CA TYR A 109 6.75 -10.32 -13.27
C TYR A 109 6.31 -11.59 -14.02
N LEU A 110 5.12 -12.12 -13.71
CA LEU A 110 4.56 -13.30 -14.35
C LEU A 110 3.92 -13.03 -15.73
N GLU A 111 3.92 -11.77 -16.17
CA GLU A 111 3.38 -11.32 -17.46
C GLU A 111 1.89 -11.69 -17.65
N MET A 112 1.09 -11.45 -16.62
CA MET A 112 -0.34 -11.79 -16.57
C MET A 112 -1.20 -10.68 -17.17
N HIS A 113 -0.99 -10.40 -18.46
CA HIS A 113 -1.63 -9.31 -19.20
C HIS A 113 -2.90 -9.74 -19.96
N GLU A 114 -3.70 -8.76 -20.39
CA GLU A 114 -4.92 -9.02 -21.18
C GLU A 114 -4.68 -9.64 -22.56
N THR A 115 -3.44 -9.52 -23.07
CA THR A 115 -3.02 -10.16 -24.32
C THR A 115 -2.94 -11.68 -24.19
N VAL A 116 -2.82 -12.21 -22.97
CA VAL A 116 -2.81 -13.65 -22.67
C VAL A 116 -4.24 -14.16 -22.43
N GLU A 117 -4.99 -13.47 -21.57
CA GLU A 117 -6.38 -13.80 -21.25
C GLU A 117 -7.18 -12.51 -21.04
N LYS A 118 -8.36 -12.38 -21.64
CA LYS A 118 -9.19 -11.18 -21.43
C LYS A 118 -9.52 -11.00 -19.94
N GLY A 119 -9.24 -9.82 -19.40
CA GLY A 119 -9.43 -9.54 -17.98
C GLY A 119 -8.46 -10.30 -17.07
N ASN A 120 -7.22 -10.55 -17.52
CA ASN A 120 -6.16 -11.13 -16.70
C ASN A 120 -5.81 -10.26 -15.47
N LEU A 121 -4.96 -10.78 -14.60
CA LEU A 121 -4.74 -10.27 -13.25
C LEU A 121 -4.23 -8.82 -13.22
N VAL A 122 -3.28 -8.44 -14.10
CA VAL A 122 -2.75 -7.07 -14.15
C VAL A 122 -3.88 -6.05 -14.33
N TYR A 123 -4.76 -6.28 -15.31
CA TYR A 123 -5.90 -5.40 -15.57
C TYR A 123 -6.84 -5.28 -14.38
N LYS A 124 -7.19 -6.41 -13.74
CA LYS A 124 -8.10 -6.38 -12.59
C LYS A 124 -7.50 -5.62 -11.40
N ILE A 125 -6.20 -5.79 -11.16
CA ILE A 125 -5.50 -5.07 -10.10
C ILE A 125 -5.46 -3.57 -10.42
N ASP A 126 -5.14 -3.18 -11.66
CA ASP A 126 -5.09 -1.78 -12.05
C ASP A 126 -6.46 -1.10 -11.92
N VAL A 127 -7.55 -1.79 -12.29
CA VAL A 127 -8.91 -1.30 -12.05
C VAL A 127 -9.16 -1.12 -10.55
N PHE A 128 -8.80 -2.09 -9.71
CA PHE A 128 -8.98 -1.99 -8.25
C PHE A 128 -8.17 -0.85 -7.63
N LEU A 129 -6.91 -0.69 -8.03
CA LEU A 129 -6.04 0.41 -7.60
C LEU A 129 -6.69 1.76 -7.91
N ASN A 130 -7.09 1.98 -9.16
CA ASN A 130 -7.59 3.28 -9.62
C ASN A 130 -9.00 3.65 -9.13
N THR A 131 -9.88 2.65 -8.98
CA THR A 131 -11.29 2.88 -8.62
C THR A 131 -11.55 2.78 -7.12
N SER A 132 -10.68 2.10 -6.37
CA SER A 132 -10.93 1.80 -4.96
C SER A 132 -9.80 2.28 -4.05
N VAL A 133 -8.58 1.77 -4.23
CA VAL A 133 -7.45 2.03 -3.32
C VAL A 133 -7.05 3.50 -3.38
N LEU A 134 -6.73 4.00 -4.58
CA LEU A 134 -6.33 5.39 -4.81
C LEU A 134 -7.47 6.40 -4.62
N ARG A 135 -8.71 5.94 -4.38
CA ARG A 135 -9.84 6.80 -4.03
C ARG A 135 -10.03 6.93 -2.52
N SER A 136 -9.35 6.12 -1.72
CA SER A 136 -9.49 6.06 -0.27
C SER A 136 -8.26 6.67 0.41
N TRP A 137 -8.45 7.63 1.32
CA TRP A 137 -7.35 8.31 2.02
C TRP A 137 -6.41 7.30 2.72
N LYS A 138 -6.97 6.46 3.61
CA LYS A 138 -6.19 5.49 4.37
C LYS A 138 -5.62 4.36 3.51
N ASP A 139 -6.37 3.89 2.52
CA ASP A 139 -5.88 2.80 1.67
C ASP A 139 -4.74 3.28 0.73
N SER A 140 -4.74 4.55 0.28
CA SER A 140 -3.60 5.13 -0.46
C SER A 140 -2.33 5.22 0.39
N ILE A 141 -2.43 5.60 1.67
CA ILE A 141 -1.28 5.68 2.59
C ILE A 141 -0.70 4.28 2.82
N ILE A 142 -1.56 3.30 3.11
CA ILE A 142 -1.13 1.91 3.29
C ILE A 142 -0.47 1.38 2.02
N ALA A 143 -1.06 1.63 0.84
CA ALA A 143 -0.48 1.20 -0.43
C ALA A 143 0.93 1.80 -0.63
N LEU A 144 1.11 3.09 -0.35
CA LEU A 144 2.44 3.74 -0.41
C LEU A 144 3.44 3.10 0.56
N GLN A 145 3.04 2.76 1.80
CA GLN A 145 3.94 2.09 2.74
C GLN A 145 4.45 0.74 2.20
N THR A 146 3.62 0.02 1.46
CA THR A 146 3.97 -1.32 0.93
C THR A 146 4.92 -1.29 -0.26
N THR A 147 5.11 -0.15 -0.94
CA THR A 147 5.96 -0.07 -2.14
C THR A 147 7.44 -0.24 -1.81
N LYS A 148 7.89 0.22 -0.64
CA LYS A 148 9.31 0.21 -0.25
C LYS A 148 9.96 -1.18 -0.32
N ALA A 149 9.23 -2.22 0.05
CA ALA A 149 9.71 -3.60 0.01
C ALA A 149 9.72 -4.22 -1.40
N LEU A 150 9.27 -3.47 -2.42
CA LEU A 150 9.01 -3.95 -3.78
C LEU A 150 9.80 -3.17 -4.83
N GLN A 151 10.83 -2.43 -4.44
CA GLN A 151 11.69 -1.72 -5.38
C GLN A 151 12.58 -2.70 -6.18
N PRO A 152 12.86 -2.42 -7.47
CA PRO A 152 12.44 -1.24 -8.25
C PRO A 152 11.02 -1.36 -8.87
N TRP A 153 10.38 -2.53 -8.77
CA TRP A 153 9.11 -2.82 -9.45
C TRP A 153 8.02 -1.79 -9.17
N SER A 154 7.88 -1.35 -7.92
CA SER A 154 6.84 -0.39 -7.56
C SER A 154 7.04 1.01 -8.15
N GLU A 155 8.30 1.41 -8.40
CA GLU A 155 8.66 2.65 -9.09
C GLU A 155 8.43 2.53 -10.59
N ASP A 156 8.93 1.47 -11.21
CA ASP A 156 8.83 1.23 -12.66
C ASP A 156 7.36 1.13 -13.11
N LEU A 157 6.52 0.51 -12.27
CA LEU A 157 5.07 0.41 -12.46
C LEU A 157 4.30 1.69 -12.08
N LYS A 158 5.00 2.75 -11.65
CA LYS A 158 4.44 4.05 -11.27
C LYS A 158 3.43 3.98 -10.12
N VAL A 159 3.44 2.91 -9.32
CA VAL A 159 2.53 2.77 -8.18
C VAL A 159 2.87 3.80 -7.11
N VAL A 160 4.16 4.04 -6.88
CA VAL A 160 4.66 5.06 -5.93
C VAL A 160 4.11 6.44 -6.28
N SER A 161 4.35 6.92 -7.51
CA SER A 161 3.88 8.24 -7.95
C SER A 161 2.36 8.35 -7.90
N CYS A 162 1.61 7.31 -8.31
CA CYS A 162 0.16 7.32 -8.25
C CYS A 162 -0.37 7.42 -6.80
N CYS A 163 0.27 6.75 -5.85
CA CYS A 163 -0.10 6.86 -4.43
C CYS A 163 0.20 8.27 -3.90
N ILE A 164 1.38 8.80 -4.18
CA ILE A 164 1.79 10.16 -3.81
C ILE A 164 0.80 11.20 -4.36
N ASP A 165 0.49 11.14 -5.66
CA ASP A 165 -0.45 12.04 -6.30
C ASP A 165 -1.85 11.94 -5.69
N SER A 166 -2.31 10.72 -5.43
CA SER A 166 -3.61 10.46 -4.81
C SER A 166 -3.73 11.06 -3.41
N ILE A 167 -2.67 10.93 -2.60
CA ILE A 167 -2.58 11.48 -1.25
C ILE A 167 -2.52 13.01 -1.32
N ALA A 168 -1.61 13.55 -2.14
CA ALA A 168 -1.44 14.98 -2.29
C ALA A 168 -2.72 15.67 -2.76
N CYS A 169 -3.39 15.12 -3.79
CA CYS A 169 -4.68 15.65 -4.24
C CYS A 169 -5.73 15.69 -3.13
N LYS A 170 -5.77 14.70 -2.22
CA LYS A 170 -6.74 14.69 -1.11
C LYS A 170 -6.38 15.66 0.00
N ALA A 171 -5.10 15.75 0.34
CA ALA A 171 -4.61 16.70 1.35
C ALA A 171 -4.79 18.16 0.91
N SER A 172 -4.83 18.41 -0.40
CA SER A 172 -5.08 19.71 -1.02
C SER A 172 -6.57 20.10 -1.16
N ILE A 173 -7.52 19.21 -0.84
CA ILE A 173 -8.94 19.55 -0.89
C ILE A 173 -9.29 20.51 0.27
N ASP A 174 -10.22 21.44 0.03
CA ASP A 174 -10.73 22.33 1.07
C ASP A 174 -11.22 21.50 2.26
N PRO A 175 -10.78 21.79 3.51
CA PRO A 175 -11.27 21.10 4.70
C PRO A 175 -12.80 21.02 4.78
N GLU A 176 -13.54 21.98 4.24
CA GLU A 176 -15.01 21.96 4.20
C GLU A 176 -15.59 20.83 3.33
N GLU A 177 -14.83 20.36 2.33
CA GLU A 177 -15.20 19.30 1.38
C GLU A 177 -14.68 17.91 1.82
N VAL A 178 -14.06 17.81 3.01
CA VAL A 178 -13.51 16.55 3.53
C VAL A 178 -14.62 15.70 4.17
N GLU A 179 -15.14 14.74 3.40
CA GLU A 179 -16.20 13.84 3.84
C GLU A 179 -15.70 12.48 4.38
N TRP A 180 -14.41 12.17 4.26
CA TRP A 180 -13.85 10.88 4.66
C TRP A 180 -13.27 10.88 6.08
N SER A 181 -13.09 9.68 6.65
CA SER A 181 -12.53 9.53 8.00
C SER A 181 -11.01 9.78 8.07
N TYR A 182 -10.58 10.54 9.08
CA TYR A 182 -9.18 10.82 9.43
C TYR A 182 -8.94 10.65 10.95
N THR A 183 -7.68 10.52 11.39
CA THR A 183 -7.37 10.15 12.80
C THR A 183 -7.92 11.11 13.84
N TYR A 184 -7.97 12.41 13.55
CA TYR A 184 -8.52 13.41 14.47
C TYR A 184 -10.01 13.17 14.80
N ASN A 185 -10.81 12.68 13.84
CA ASN A 185 -12.21 12.30 14.05
C ASN A 185 -12.36 11.02 14.89
N ARG A 186 -11.39 10.09 14.82
CA ARG A 186 -11.43 8.84 15.59
C ARG A 186 -11.10 9.02 17.07
N LYS A 187 -10.24 9.98 17.41
CA LYS A 187 -9.84 10.26 18.80
C LYS A 187 -10.88 11.02 19.63
N LYS A 188 -11.91 11.60 19.00
CA LYS A 188 -13.01 12.31 19.69
C LYS A 188 -14.21 11.44 20.03
N LEU A 189 -14.43 10.32 19.32
CA LEU A 189 -15.46 9.33 19.67
C LEU A 189 -15.35 8.78 21.11
N PRO A 190 -14.16 8.54 21.70
CA PRO A 190 -14.05 8.13 23.11
C PRO A 190 -14.44 9.22 24.12
N SER A 191 -14.39 10.50 23.73
CA SER A 191 -14.72 11.64 24.62
C SER A 191 -16.23 11.90 24.70
N GLU A 192 -17.05 11.24 23.88
CA GLU A 192 -18.52 11.33 23.92
C GLU A 192 -19.17 10.47 25.01
N ASN A 193 -18.39 9.71 25.80
CA ASN A 193 -18.88 9.03 27.00
C ASN A 193 -19.04 9.99 28.20
N GLY A 194 -19.84 11.05 27.98
CA GLY A 194 -20.84 11.59 28.92
C GLY A 194 -20.46 11.93 30.36
N LEU A 195 -19.52 12.86 30.62
CA LEU A 195 -19.37 13.48 31.95
C LEU A 195 -18.97 14.97 31.89
N ASP A 196 -19.65 15.77 31.07
CA ASP A 196 -19.53 17.23 31.17
C ASP A 196 -20.93 17.84 31.44
N PRO A 197 -21.16 18.44 32.62
CA PRO A 197 -22.47 18.93 33.03
C PRO A 197 -22.88 20.27 32.39
N TYR A 198 -22.11 20.81 31.43
CA TYR A 198 -22.45 22.05 30.72
C TYR A 198 -22.53 21.85 29.21
N TRP A 199 -23.44 21.00 28.73
CA TRP A 199 -23.70 20.82 27.29
C TRP A 199 -25.07 21.37 26.88
N ASN A 200 -25.04 22.50 26.18
CA ASN A 200 -26.18 23.13 25.53
C ASN A 200 -26.30 22.65 24.08
N GLY A 201 -26.80 21.41 23.91
CA GLY A 201 -27.67 20.89 22.83
C GLY A 201 -27.41 21.18 21.33
N VAL A 202 -26.44 22.01 20.96
CA VAL A 202 -26.13 22.38 19.58
C VAL A 202 -24.85 21.65 19.22
N ARG A 203 -24.97 20.60 18.40
CA ARG A 203 -23.83 20.05 17.66
C ARG A 203 -23.27 21.18 16.80
N LYS A 204 -22.27 21.93 17.28
CA LYS A 204 -21.39 22.66 16.38
C LYS A 204 -20.72 21.59 15.54
N GLN A 205 -21.08 21.48 14.26
CA GLN A 205 -20.21 20.83 13.28
C GLN A 205 -18.85 21.49 13.44
N GLN A 206 -17.94 20.82 14.14
CA GLN A 206 -16.58 21.34 14.25
C GLN A 206 -15.98 21.25 12.86
N SER A 207 -15.57 22.39 12.33
CA SER A 207 -14.89 22.48 11.05
C SER A 207 -13.67 21.57 11.06
N VAL A 208 -13.42 20.92 9.92
CA VAL A 208 -12.25 20.06 9.73
C VAL A 208 -10.99 20.93 9.93
N PRO A 209 -10.06 20.53 10.81
CA PRO A 209 -8.82 21.28 11.00
C PRO A 209 -8.02 21.37 9.70
N LYS A 210 -7.35 22.50 9.44
CA LYS A 210 -6.55 22.68 8.20
C LYS A 210 -5.37 21.69 8.07
N ASP A 211 -4.98 21.06 9.18
CA ASP A 211 -3.88 20.09 9.30
C ASP A 211 -4.37 18.64 9.53
N TRP A 212 -5.64 18.36 9.24
CA TRP A 212 -6.29 17.06 9.48
C TRP A 212 -5.52 15.86 8.92
N TRP A 213 -4.75 16.05 7.85
CA TRP A 213 -4.00 15.03 7.12
C TRP A 213 -2.65 14.70 7.77
N VAL A 214 -2.08 15.60 8.58
CA VAL A 214 -0.66 15.51 8.93
C VAL A 214 -0.35 14.29 9.81
N GLU A 215 -1.19 14.03 10.81
CA GLU A 215 -0.98 12.90 11.72
C GLU A 215 -1.01 11.56 10.98
N ASP A 216 -1.87 11.42 9.98
CA ASP A 216 -1.98 10.21 9.18
C ASP A 216 -0.75 10.00 8.30
N LEU A 217 -0.15 11.08 7.78
CA LEU A 217 1.08 10.98 7.00
C LEU A 217 2.30 10.62 7.83
N CYS A 218 2.29 10.88 9.14
CA CYS A 218 3.38 10.46 10.03
C CYS A 218 3.56 8.94 10.14
N GLU A 219 2.59 8.15 9.66
CA GLU A 219 2.73 6.71 9.53
C GLU A 219 3.70 6.32 8.39
N LEU A 220 4.01 7.23 7.45
CA LEU A 220 4.96 7.02 6.37
C LEU A 220 6.40 7.09 6.86
N ASP A 221 7.29 6.39 6.17
CA ASP A 221 8.72 6.61 6.35
C ASP A 221 9.15 7.96 5.78
N MET A 222 10.32 8.43 6.21
CA MET A 222 10.76 9.81 5.97
C MET A 222 10.85 10.18 4.49
N GLU A 223 11.35 9.27 3.65
CA GLU A 223 11.47 9.51 2.22
C GLU A 223 10.09 9.69 1.57
N SER A 224 9.18 8.74 1.82
CA SER A 224 7.80 8.80 1.34
C SER A 224 7.06 10.04 1.85
N TYR A 225 7.27 10.42 3.12
CA TYR A 225 6.70 11.63 3.70
C TYR A 225 7.16 12.89 2.95
N LYS A 226 8.47 13.04 2.72
CA LYS A 226 9.06 14.17 1.99
C LYS A 226 8.49 14.26 0.59
N GLN A 227 8.42 13.15 -0.13
CA GLN A 227 7.86 13.10 -1.49
C GLN A 227 6.39 13.50 -1.53
N VAL A 228 5.58 13.00 -0.59
CA VAL A 228 4.17 13.41 -0.46
C VAL A 228 4.05 14.88 -0.13
N PHE A 229 4.86 15.40 0.78
CA PHE A 229 4.83 16.80 1.17
C PHE A 229 5.15 17.74 -0.01
N MET A 230 6.23 17.45 -0.74
CA MET A 230 6.57 18.21 -1.96
C MET A 230 5.44 18.16 -3.00
N ALA A 231 4.77 17.00 -3.14
CA ALA A 231 3.62 16.87 -4.02
C ALA A 231 2.40 17.69 -3.54
N ILE A 232 2.22 17.88 -2.23
CA ILE A 232 1.18 18.76 -1.68
C ILE A 232 1.52 20.24 -1.95
N GLU A 233 2.76 20.65 -1.73
CA GLU A 233 3.22 22.03 -1.99
C GLU A 233 3.03 22.43 -3.45
N THR A 234 3.39 21.54 -4.39
CA THR A 234 3.25 21.79 -5.83
C THR A 234 1.81 21.88 -6.31
N LYS A 235 0.85 21.25 -5.62
CA LYS A 235 -0.59 21.32 -5.96
C LYS A 235 -1.28 22.59 -5.48
N GLY A 236 -0.55 23.51 -4.83
CA GLY A 236 -0.94 24.92 -4.70
C GLY A 236 -2.20 25.22 -3.89
N SER A 237 -2.68 24.29 -3.05
CA SER A 237 -3.88 24.53 -2.25
C SER A 237 -3.55 24.92 -0.81
N ALA A 238 -3.99 26.14 -0.51
CA ALA A 238 -4.07 26.85 0.77
C ALA A 238 -2.74 27.25 1.43
N SER A 239 -2.60 28.56 1.63
CA SER A 239 -1.75 29.22 2.63
C SER A 239 -2.08 28.70 4.04
N CYS A 240 -1.70 27.47 4.33
CA CYS A 240 -1.73 26.92 5.66
C CYS A 240 -0.38 27.27 6.26
N GLN A 241 -0.37 28.06 7.32
CA GLN A 241 0.83 28.34 8.11
C GLN A 241 1.57 27.04 8.49
N VAL A 242 0.85 25.90 8.53
CA VAL A 242 1.38 24.55 8.68
C VAL A 242 2.27 24.10 7.52
N LEU A 243 1.90 24.36 6.26
CA LEU A 243 2.76 24.07 5.10
C LEU A 243 4.01 24.94 5.09
N GLU A 244 3.88 26.26 5.32
CA GLU A 244 5.04 27.15 5.44
C GLU A 244 5.97 26.73 6.59
N ASN A 245 5.38 26.35 7.73
CA ASN A 245 6.13 25.90 8.88
C ASN A 245 6.83 24.55 8.60
N LEU A 246 6.14 23.56 8.05
CA LEU A 246 6.72 22.27 7.66
C LEU A 246 7.80 22.41 6.58
N SER A 247 7.58 23.28 5.59
CA SER A 247 8.55 23.59 4.54
C SER A 247 9.83 24.16 5.15
N ARG A 248 9.72 25.14 6.05
CA ARG A 248 10.87 25.66 6.82
C ARG A 248 11.58 24.57 7.63
N LEU A 249 10.85 23.60 8.18
CA LEU A 249 11.41 22.50 8.98
C LEU A 249 12.17 21.50 8.11
N MET A 250 11.63 21.14 6.95
CA MET A 250 12.29 20.20 6.03
C MET A 250 13.47 20.85 5.29
N HIS A 251 13.37 22.13 4.93
CA HIS A 251 14.49 22.88 4.36
C HIS A 251 15.57 23.27 5.40
N ALA A 252 15.23 23.27 6.70
CA ALA A 252 16.21 23.46 7.78
C ALA A 252 17.12 22.25 8.01
N GLU A 253 16.89 21.11 7.34
CA GLU A 253 17.90 20.04 7.28
C GLU A 253 19.20 20.51 6.58
N ASP A 254 19.15 21.56 5.76
CA ASP A 254 20.33 22.23 5.19
C ASP A 254 20.85 23.38 6.08
N TYR A 255 20.16 23.74 7.17
CA TYR A 255 20.47 24.90 7.99
C TYR A 255 20.24 24.63 9.47
N GLN A 256 21.28 24.14 10.17
CA GLN A 256 21.62 24.30 11.60
C GLN A 256 20.56 24.96 12.53
N ALA A 257 19.31 24.50 12.53
CA ALA A 257 18.24 25.07 13.32
C ALA A 257 18.21 24.38 14.68
N SER A 258 18.23 25.16 15.77
CA SER A 258 18.24 24.58 17.11
C SER A 258 16.89 23.89 17.44
N PRO A 259 16.90 22.74 18.13
CA PRO A 259 15.71 22.05 18.66
C PRO A 259 14.72 22.97 19.39
N SER A 260 15.22 24.05 20.01
CA SER A 260 14.46 25.05 20.73
C SER A 260 13.70 26.06 19.85
N ALA A 261 14.12 26.32 18.61
CA ALA A 261 13.39 27.16 17.67
C ALA A 261 12.13 26.45 17.11
N LEU A 262 12.23 25.13 16.95
CA LEU A 262 11.23 24.24 16.35
C LEU A 262 10.03 24.01 17.28
N LEU A 263 10.27 24.05 18.59
CA LEU A 263 9.24 24.02 19.64
C LEU A 263 8.52 25.36 19.83
N ARG A 264 9.05 26.46 19.30
CA ARG A 264 8.48 27.82 19.46
C ARG A 264 7.63 28.28 18.27
N MET A 265 7.56 27.51 17.19
CA MET A 265 6.70 27.85 16.05
C MET A 265 5.22 27.68 16.44
N GLU A 266 4.55 28.81 16.66
CA GLU A 266 3.10 28.88 16.90
C GLU A 266 2.33 28.35 15.68
N GLY A 267 1.25 27.60 15.92
CA GLY A 267 0.40 27.03 14.87
C GLY A 267 0.77 25.63 14.37
N ILE A 268 1.85 25.02 14.87
CA ILE A 268 2.18 23.61 14.60
C ILE A 268 1.47 22.71 15.63
N SER A 269 0.55 21.87 15.17
CA SER A 269 -0.13 20.87 16.01
C SER A 269 0.87 19.98 16.76
N GLN A 270 0.52 19.58 17.99
CA GLN A 270 1.34 18.72 18.83
C GLN A 270 1.69 17.40 18.13
N SER A 271 0.82 16.91 17.23
CA SER A 271 1.08 15.74 16.39
C SER A 271 2.28 15.97 15.46
N ILE A 272 2.35 17.11 14.76
CA ILE A 272 3.50 17.46 13.90
C ILE A 272 4.78 17.54 14.72
N ARG A 273 4.74 18.20 15.88
CA ARG A 273 5.91 18.30 16.78
C ARG A 273 6.42 16.93 17.22
N LEU A 274 5.52 15.98 17.48
CA LEU A 274 5.86 14.61 17.84
C LEU A 274 6.41 13.81 16.64
N CYS A 275 5.88 14.03 15.43
CA CYS A 275 6.38 13.39 14.21
C CYS A 275 7.76 13.89 13.79
N LEU A 276 8.07 15.16 14.09
CA LEU A 276 9.39 15.73 13.83
C LEU A 276 10.40 15.49 14.98
N LYS A 277 9.99 14.95 16.14
CA LYS A 277 10.93 14.61 17.22
C LYS A 277 12.07 13.67 16.79
N PRO A 278 11.84 12.61 15.99
CA PRO A 278 12.92 11.76 15.50
C PRO A 278 13.89 12.47 14.55
N LEU A 279 13.44 13.52 13.83
CA LEU A 279 14.26 14.31 12.90
C LEU A 279 15.33 15.14 13.60
N PHE A 280 15.13 15.53 14.86
CA PHE A 280 16.06 16.41 15.58
C PHE A 280 17.02 15.69 16.54
N GLY A 281 17.06 14.34 16.48
CA GLY A 281 17.91 13.53 17.34
C GLY A 281 17.60 13.71 18.84
N CYS A 282 18.28 12.94 19.68
CA CYS A 282 18.16 12.98 21.14
C CYS A 282 18.65 14.30 21.81
N CYS A 283 18.41 15.47 21.21
CA CYS A 283 18.71 16.78 21.81
C CYS A 283 17.60 17.29 22.75
N LEU A 284 16.61 16.45 23.07
CA LEU A 284 15.41 16.81 23.84
C LEU A 284 15.40 16.28 25.29
N VAL A 285 16.54 15.83 25.81
CA VAL A 285 16.73 15.56 27.25
C VAL A 285 17.93 16.33 27.77
N ARG A 286 17.72 17.62 28.04
CA ARG A 286 18.32 18.37 29.16
C ARG A 286 17.64 19.72 29.29
#